data_AF-A0AAW9EA12-F1
#
_entry.id   AF-A0AAW9EA12-F1
#
_cell.length_a   1.000
_cell.length_b   1.000
_cell.length_c   1.000
_cell.angle_alpha   90.00
_cell.angle_beta   90.00
_cell.angle_gamma   90.00
#
_symmetry.space_group_name_H-M   'P 1'
#
loop_
_entity.id
_entity.type
_entity.pdbx_description
1 polymer ?
#
loop_
_entity_poly.entity_id
_entity_poly.type
_entity_poly.pdbx_seq_one_letter_code
_entity_poly.pdbx_strand_id
1 'polypeptide(L)'
;DSMRAALLFPLAEEDLINQEVITEHFGEAIWNLVRGVMEMDAIRQLKATHTNETSSVQVDNVRRMLLSMVEDFRCVVIKLAERIAHLREVKDATEDERVLAAKECFNIYAPLANRLGIGQLKWELEDFCFRYLHPDEYKQIANLLHERRIDREQYIDNFVSTVRGY
;
A
#
# COMPACT_ATOMS: atom_id res chain seq x y z
N ASP A 1 6.19 -17.77 5.60
CA ASP A 1 7.16 -17.17 4.66
C ASP A 1 6.92 -15.69 4.43
N SER A 2 5.73 -15.25 3.99
CA SER A 2 5.47 -13.83 3.71
C SER A 2 5.75 -12.88 4.87
N MET A 3 5.40 -13.26 6.10
CA MET A 3 5.71 -12.45 7.28
C MET A 3 7.21 -12.36 7.57
N ARG A 4 7.95 -13.44 7.33
CA ARG A 4 9.42 -13.45 7.46
C ARG A 4 10.05 -12.58 6.38
N ALA A 5 9.60 -12.71 5.13
CA ALA A 5 10.05 -11.87 4.03
C ALA A 5 9.76 -10.39 4.28
N ALA A 6 8.60 -10.03 4.85
CA ALA A 6 8.27 -8.65 5.20
C ALA A 6 9.20 -8.06 6.27
N LEU A 7 9.64 -8.86 7.24
CA LEU A 7 10.61 -8.43 8.26
C LEU A 7 12.04 -8.30 7.70
N LEU A 8 12.40 -9.15 6.75
CA LEU A 8 13.74 -9.17 6.14
C LEU A 8 13.90 -8.14 5.02
N PHE A 9 12.82 -7.76 4.35
CA PHE A 9 12.84 -6.85 3.21
C PHE A 9 13.57 -5.52 3.51
N PRO A 10 13.25 -4.76 4.58
CA PRO A 10 13.93 -3.49 4.86
C PRO A 10 15.43 -3.68 5.13
N LEU A 11 15.80 -4.80 5.76
CA LEU A 11 17.21 -5.11 6.04
C LEU A 11 17.98 -5.42 4.75
N ALA A 12 17.34 -6.09 3.79
CA ALA A 12 17.93 -6.39 2.50
C ALA A 12 17.97 -5.16 1.57
N GLU A 13 16.99 -4.25 1.68
CA GLU A 13 16.93 -3.00 0.94
C GLU A 13 18.06 -2.03 1.37
N GLU A 14 18.34 -1.97 2.67
CA GLU A 14 19.43 -1.16 3.26
C GLU A 14 20.81 -1.84 3.20
N ASP A 15 20.95 -2.94 2.43
CA ASP A 15 22.20 -3.70 2.26
C ASP A 15 22.84 -4.18 3.59
N LEU A 16 22.01 -4.38 4.63
CA LEU A 16 22.45 -4.87 5.95
C LEU A 16 22.57 -6.39 6.01
N ILE A 17 21.84 -7.10 5.12
CA ILE A 17 21.88 -8.55 5.00
C ILE A 17 21.93 -8.97 3.52
N ASN A 18 22.76 -9.96 3.23
CA ASN A 18 23.00 -10.43 1.86
C ASN A 18 22.10 -11.62 1.51
N GLN A 19 21.95 -11.88 0.20
CA GLN A 19 21.25 -13.04 -0.35
C GLN A 19 21.68 -14.36 0.31
N GLU A 20 22.99 -14.54 0.48
CA GLU A 20 23.60 -15.77 1.02
C GLU A 20 23.09 -16.06 2.43
N VAL A 21 23.08 -15.02 3.29
CA VAL A 21 22.60 -15.10 4.68
C VAL A 21 21.12 -15.44 4.73
N ILE A 22 20.30 -14.80 3.88
CA ILE A 22 18.85 -15.07 3.83
C ILE A 22 18.60 -16.51 3.36
N THR A 23 19.32 -16.97 2.34
CA THR A 23 19.14 -18.30 1.76
C THR A 23 19.59 -19.39 2.73
N GLU A 24 20.70 -19.18 3.45
CA GLU A 24 21.23 -20.13 4.45
C GLU A 24 20.29 -20.28 5.65
N HIS A 25 19.78 -19.17 6.20
CA HIS A 25 18.99 -19.19 7.44
C HIS A 25 17.47 -19.36 7.22
N PHE A 26 16.95 -18.91 6.07
CA PHE A 26 15.50 -18.85 5.81
C PHE A 26 15.07 -19.59 4.55
N GLY A 27 16.01 -19.96 3.68
CA GLY A 27 15.75 -20.72 2.46
C GLY A 27 15.48 -19.85 1.23
N GLU A 28 15.63 -20.47 0.06
CA GLU A 28 15.52 -19.82 -1.25
C GLU A 28 14.14 -19.23 -1.53
N ALA A 29 13.07 -19.88 -1.03
CA ALA A 29 11.71 -19.38 -1.21
C ALA A 29 11.49 -18.00 -0.57
N ILE A 30 12.11 -17.74 0.60
CA ILE A 30 12.00 -16.44 1.28
C ILE A 30 12.87 -15.41 0.56
N TRP A 31 14.06 -15.80 0.10
CA TRP A 31 14.90 -14.93 -0.73
C TRP A 31 14.18 -14.49 -2.01
N ASN A 32 13.54 -15.41 -2.73
CA ASN A 32 12.79 -15.08 -3.95
C ASN A 32 11.65 -14.08 -3.68
N LEU A 33 10.98 -14.18 -2.52
CA LEU A 33 9.99 -13.18 -2.10
C LEU A 33 10.63 -11.81 -1.86
N VAL A 34 11.71 -11.76 -1.09
CA VAL A 34 12.43 -10.50 -0.78
C VAL A 34 12.96 -9.86 -2.06
N ARG A 35 13.62 -10.64 -2.92
CA ARG A 35 14.13 -10.21 -4.23
C ARG A 35 13.00 -9.66 -5.10
N GLY A 36 11.87 -10.36 -5.18
CA GLY A 36 10.71 -9.90 -5.93
C GLY A 36 10.18 -8.54 -5.44
N VAL A 37 10.15 -8.31 -4.13
CA VAL A 37 9.74 -7.02 -3.56
C VAL A 37 10.77 -5.91 -3.89
N MET A 38 12.07 -6.21 -3.84
CA MET A 38 13.15 -5.27 -4.22
C MET A 38 13.14 -4.94 -5.72
N GLU A 39 12.86 -5.91 -6.59
CA GLU A 39 12.76 -5.68 -8.05
C GLU A 39 11.59 -4.74 -8.39
N MET A 40 10.45 -4.90 -7.71
CA MET A 40 9.32 -3.97 -7.83
C MET A 40 9.71 -2.53 -7.43
N ASP A 41 10.64 -2.40 -6.48
CA ASP A 41 11.19 -1.13 -6.03
C ASP A 41 12.10 -0.49 -7.09
N ALA A 42 13.05 -1.26 -7.62
CA ALA A 42 14.01 -0.81 -8.64
C ALA A 42 13.32 -0.36 -9.94
N ILE A 43 12.28 -1.08 -10.37
CA ILE A 43 11.45 -0.74 -11.53
C ILE A 43 10.80 0.64 -11.40
N ARG A 44 10.35 0.97 -10.19
CA ARG A 44 9.79 2.29 -9.91
C ARG A 44 10.86 3.36 -10.08
N GLN A 45 12.02 3.17 -9.45
CA GLN A 45 13.11 4.15 -9.46
C GLN A 45 13.59 4.44 -10.88
N LEU A 46 13.75 3.40 -11.72
CA LEU A 46 14.15 3.58 -13.12
C LEU A 46 13.16 4.43 -13.93
N LYS A 47 11.85 4.32 -13.68
CA LYS A 47 10.86 5.13 -14.41
C LYS A 47 10.68 6.54 -13.87
N ALA A 48 10.88 6.76 -12.58
CA ALA A 48 10.88 8.11 -11.99
C ALA A 48 12.01 8.98 -12.58
N THR A 49 13.17 8.39 -12.87
CA THR A 49 14.35 9.10 -13.41
C THR A 49 14.24 9.44 -14.90
N HIS A 50 13.41 8.72 -15.65
CA HIS A 50 13.35 8.86 -17.12
C HIS A 50 12.24 9.77 -17.64
N THR A 51 11.32 10.28 -16.81
CA THR A 51 10.25 11.15 -17.32
C THR A 51 9.67 12.04 -16.22
N ASN A 52 9.83 13.37 -16.33
CA ASN A 52 9.22 14.35 -15.43
C ASN A 52 7.69 14.42 -15.52
N GLU A 53 7.07 13.63 -16.41
CA GLU A 53 5.63 13.52 -16.56
C GLU A 53 5.18 12.08 -16.39
N THR A 54 4.50 11.80 -15.27
CA THR A 54 3.85 10.52 -14.99
C THR A 54 2.59 10.39 -15.88
N SER A 55 2.78 10.12 -17.17
CA SER A 55 1.65 9.92 -18.09
C SER A 55 0.79 8.72 -17.65
N SER A 56 -0.53 8.81 -17.80
CA SER A 56 -1.47 7.72 -17.43
C SER A 56 -1.09 6.38 -18.10
N VAL A 57 -0.57 6.44 -19.32
CA VAL A 57 -0.07 5.29 -20.08
C VAL A 57 1.13 4.63 -19.39
N GLN A 58 2.03 5.40 -18.78
CA GLN A 58 3.15 4.83 -18.02
C GLN A 58 2.70 4.14 -16.75
N VAL A 59 1.69 4.68 -16.05
CA VAL A 59 1.12 4.06 -14.84
C VAL A 59 0.49 2.70 -15.17
N ASP A 60 -0.26 2.61 -16.26
CA ASP A 60 -0.83 1.34 -16.72
C ASP A 60 0.23 0.32 -17.14
N ASN A 61 1.32 0.78 -17.77
CA ASN A 61 2.44 -0.08 -18.14
C ASN A 61 3.20 -0.60 -16.91
N VAL A 62 3.40 0.24 -15.88
CA VAL A 62 3.98 -0.19 -14.59
C VAL A 62 3.06 -1.21 -13.93
N ARG A 63 1.75 -0.95 -13.88
CA ARG A 63 0.77 -1.87 -13.30
C ARG A 63 0.78 -3.23 -14.01
N ARG A 64 0.80 -3.25 -15.35
CA ARG A 64 0.91 -4.49 -16.13
C ARG A 64 2.22 -5.21 -15.89
N MET A 65 3.34 -4.49 -15.80
CA MET A 65 4.66 -5.07 -15.59
C MET A 65 4.81 -5.68 -14.19
N LEU A 66 4.33 -4.99 -13.15
CA LEU A 66 4.31 -5.52 -11.78
C LEU A 66 3.46 -6.79 -11.68
N LEU A 67 2.37 -6.88 -12.44
CA LEU A 67 1.55 -8.08 -12.50
C LEU A 67 2.16 -9.22 -13.31
N SER A 68 3.07 -8.92 -14.25
CA SER A 68 3.72 -9.94 -15.09
C SER A 68 5.05 -10.45 -14.52
N MET A 69 5.74 -9.64 -13.69
CA MET A 69 7.02 -10.02 -13.07
C MET A 69 6.85 -10.84 -11.80
N VAL A 70 5.70 -10.73 -11.16
CA VAL A 70 5.47 -11.39 -9.90
C VAL A 70 4.93 -12.80 -10.17
N GLU A 71 5.85 -13.77 -10.26
CA GLU A 71 5.50 -15.21 -10.26
C GLU A 71 4.77 -15.62 -8.97
N ASP A 72 4.93 -14.84 -7.90
CA ASP A 72 4.32 -15.09 -6.59
C ASP A 72 3.59 -13.87 -6.03
N PHE A 73 2.26 -13.86 -6.10
CA PHE A 73 1.40 -12.76 -5.65
C PHE A 73 1.71 -12.24 -4.23
N ARG A 74 2.33 -13.08 -3.38
CA ARG A 74 2.75 -12.71 -2.02
C ARG A 74 3.74 -11.54 -2.02
N CYS A 75 4.56 -11.37 -3.06
CA CYS A 75 5.45 -10.20 -3.21
C CYS A 75 4.66 -8.90 -3.27
N VAL A 76 3.57 -8.87 -4.06
CA VAL A 76 2.73 -7.68 -4.16
C VAL A 76 2.07 -7.37 -2.82
N VAL A 77 1.59 -8.39 -2.11
CA VAL A 77 0.97 -8.20 -0.78
C VAL A 77 1.97 -7.62 0.22
N ILE A 78 3.21 -8.12 0.23
CA ILE A 78 4.29 -7.58 1.08
C ILE A 78 4.56 -6.11 0.70
N LYS A 79 4.64 -5.79 -0.59
CA LYS A 79 4.85 -4.40 -1.04
C LYS A 79 3.70 -3.48 -0.67
N LEU A 80 2.45 -3.91 -0.79
CA LEU A 80 1.29 -3.13 -0.35
C LEU A 80 1.32 -2.87 1.16
N ALA A 81 1.69 -3.86 1.96
CA ALA A 81 1.83 -3.70 3.41
C ALA A 81 2.94 -2.71 3.78
N GLU A 82 4.10 -2.79 3.10
CA GLU A 82 5.18 -1.81 3.26
C GLU A 82 4.70 -0.40 2.91
N ARG A 83 3.99 -0.22 1.79
CA ARG A 83 3.47 1.11 1.41
C ARG A 83 2.49 1.69 2.41
N ILE A 84 1.64 0.86 3.04
CA ILE A 84 0.77 1.32 4.12
C ILE A 84 1.59 1.75 5.34
N ALA A 85 2.62 0.99 5.71
CA ALA A 85 3.53 1.37 6.79
C ALA A 85 4.24 2.70 6.48
N HIS A 86 4.75 2.85 5.26
CA HIS A 86 5.38 4.08 4.80
C HIS A 86 4.43 5.28 4.86
N LEU A 87 3.18 5.14 4.38
CA LEU A 87 2.17 6.20 4.48
C LEU A 87 1.84 6.62 5.92
N ARG A 88 1.98 5.70 6.89
CA ARG A 88 1.83 6.01 8.32
C ARG A 88 3.03 6.76 8.87
N GLU A 89 4.24 6.43 8.42
CA GLU A 89 5.50 7.03 8.87
C GLU A 89 5.70 8.44 8.30
N VAL A 90 5.37 8.68 7.03
CA VAL A 90 5.53 10.00 6.39
C VAL A 90 4.63 11.09 6.97
N LYS A 91 3.75 10.77 7.93
CA LYS A 91 2.88 11.74 8.59
C LYS A 91 3.66 12.96 9.12
N ASP A 92 4.86 12.75 9.65
CA ASP A 92 5.70 13.79 10.25
C ASP A 92 6.75 14.37 9.28
N ALA A 93 6.75 13.90 8.02
CA ALA A 93 7.62 14.39 6.95
C ALA A 93 7.13 15.72 6.35
N THR A 94 7.88 16.27 5.41
CA THR A 94 7.49 17.51 4.72
C THR A 94 6.23 17.31 3.87
N GLU A 95 5.50 18.40 3.60
CA GLU A 95 4.27 18.32 2.78
C GLU A 95 4.54 17.72 1.41
N ASP A 96 5.64 18.12 0.77
CA ASP A 96 6.01 17.64 -0.57
C ASP A 96 6.27 16.12 -0.57
N GLU A 97 6.95 15.60 0.45
CA GLU A 97 7.21 14.16 0.61
C GLU A 97 5.91 13.38 0.83
N ARG A 98 5.00 13.90 1.67
CA ARG A 98 3.68 13.29 1.92
C ARG A 98 2.84 13.22 0.65
N VAL A 99 2.77 14.33 -0.08
CA VAL A 99 2.01 14.42 -1.32
C VAL A 99 2.60 13.50 -2.38
N LEU A 100 3.93 13.40 -2.46
CA LEU A 100 4.60 12.50 -3.41
C LEU A 100 4.27 11.03 -3.11
N ALA A 101 4.44 10.59 -1.86
CA ALA A 101 4.13 9.23 -1.42
C ALA A 101 2.64 8.90 -1.63
N ALA A 102 1.74 9.85 -1.35
CA ALA A 102 0.31 9.69 -1.56
C ALA A 102 -0.07 9.58 -3.04
N LYS A 103 0.50 10.43 -3.92
CA LYS A 103 0.26 10.35 -5.37
C LYS A 103 0.70 9.00 -5.93
N GLU A 104 1.83 8.49 -5.45
CA GLU A 104 2.34 7.19 -5.87
C GLU A 104 1.39 6.06 -5.44
N CYS A 105 1.04 6.04 -4.15
CA CYS A 105 0.14 5.05 -3.58
C CYS A 105 -1.23 5.04 -4.23
N PHE A 106 -1.78 6.21 -4.53
CA PHE A 106 -3.06 6.33 -5.21
C PHE A 106 -3.02 5.82 -6.66
N ASN A 107 -1.97 6.15 -7.42
CA ASN A 107 -1.93 5.82 -8.86
C ASN A 107 -1.54 4.36 -9.15
N ILE A 108 -0.67 3.79 -8.31
CA ILE A 108 -0.05 2.48 -8.55
C ILE A 108 -0.65 1.43 -7.61
N TYR A 109 -0.54 1.65 -6.30
CA TYR A 109 -0.75 0.60 -5.30
C TYR A 109 -2.23 0.38 -4.95
N ALA A 110 -3.05 1.43 -4.83
CA ALA A 110 -4.49 1.28 -4.58
C ALA A 110 -5.21 0.53 -5.74
N PRO A 111 -4.98 0.85 -7.03
CA PRO A 111 -5.52 0.06 -8.15
C PRO A 111 -4.99 -1.37 -8.20
N LEU A 112 -3.74 -1.59 -7.76
CA LEU A 112 -3.15 -2.93 -7.69
C LEU A 112 -3.84 -3.79 -6.63
N ALA A 113 -4.08 -3.23 -5.43
CA ALA A 113 -4.85 -3.88 -4.37
C ALA A 113 -6.29 -4.21 -4.84
N ASN A 114 -6.92 -3.28 -5.57
CA ASN A 114 -8.25 -3.50 -6.17
C ASN A 114 -8.25 -4.67 -7.16
N ARG A 115 -7.23 -4.77 -8.02
CA ARG A 115 -7.12 -5.85 -9.02
C ARG A 115 -6.85 -7.22 -8.40
N LEU A 116 -6.23 -7.26 -7.22
CA LEU A 116 -6.07 -8.48 -6.42
C LEU A 116 -7.32 -8.84 -5.61
N GLY A 117 -8.35 -7.99 -5.62
CA GLY A 117 -9.57 -8.20 -4.83
C GLY A 117 -9.39 -7.93 -3.34
N ILE A 118 -8.30 -7.28 -2.92
CA ILE A 118 -8.00 -7.00 -1.52
C ILE A 118 -8.56 -5.62 -1.14
N GLY A 119 -9.88 -5.55 -0.98
CA GLY A 119 -10.61 -4.30 -0.71
C GLY A 119 -10.15 -3.57 0.55
N GLN A 120 -9.79 -4.31 1.61
CA GLN A 120 -9.32 -3.73 2.87
C GLN A 120 -8.05 -2.88 2.67
N LEU A 121 -7.04 -3.42 1.97
CA LEU A 121 -5.79 -2.70 1.73
C LEU A 121 -6.00 -1.52 0.77
N LYS A 122 -6.88 -1.68 -0.22
CA LYS A 122 -7.26 -0.59 -1.13
C LYS A 122 -7.84 0.59 -0.34
N TRP A 123 -8.86 0.35 0.48
CA TRP A 123 -9.52 1.41 1.24
C TRP A 123 -8.57 2.10 2.20
N GLU A 124 -7.71 1.32 2.86
CA GLU A 124 -6.70 1.89 3.75
C GLU A 124 -5.70 2.77 3.00
N LEU A 125 -5.20 2.33 1.85
CA LEU A 125 -4.34 3.14 0.98
C LEU A 125 -5.06 4.41 0.51
N GLU A 126 -6.31 4.29 0.03
CA GLU A 126 -7.10 5.41 -0.47
C GLU A 126 -7.37 6.45 0.63
N ASP A 127 -7.64 6.03 1.87
CA ASP A 127 -7.87 6.95 2.99
C ASP A 127 -6.61 7.74 3.35
N PHE A 128 -5.45 7.07 3.44
CA PHE A 128 -4.17 7.74 3.65
C PHE A 128 -3.81 8.69 2.51
N CYS A 129 -4.00 8.24 1.25
CA CYS A 129 -3.74 9.09 0.10
C CYS A 129 -4.65 10.31 0.09
N PHE A 130 -5.96 10.12 0.32
CA PHE A 130 -6.92 11.21 0.32
C PHE A 130 -6.64 12.23 1.43
N ARG A 131 -6.23 11.76 2.61
CA ARG A 131 -5.81 12.61 3.72
C ARG A 131 -4.64 13.56 3.36
N TYR A 132 -3.68 13.09 2.56
CA TYR A 132 -2.51 13.88 2.18
C TYR A 132 -2.72 14.69 0.89
N LEU A 133 -3.54 14.21 -0.05
CA LEU A 133 -3.81 14.90 -1.31
C LEU A 133 -4.88 15.99 -1.17
N HIS A 134 -5.86 15.79 -0.29
CA HIS A 134 -7.01 16.68 -0.11
C HIS A 134 -7.29 16.91 1.39
N PRO A 135 -6.37 17.53 2.14
CA PRO A 135 -6.46 17.62 3.60
C PRO A 135 -7.68 18.38 4.11
N ASP A 136 -8.14 19.41 3.38
CA ASP A 136 -9.31 20.20 3.78
C ASP A 136 -10.62 19.44 3.56
N GLU A 137 -10.77 18.78 2.40
CA GLU A 137 -11.92 17.91 2.11
C GLU A 137 -11.97 16.73 3.08
N TYR A 138 -10.81 16.12 3.38
CA TYR A 138 -10.71 15.05 4.36
C TYR A 138 -11.23 15.49 5.73
N LYS A 139 -10.81 16.67 6.22
CA LYS A 139 -11.27 17.21 7.51
C LYS A 139 -12.77 17.52 7.50
N GLN A 140 -13.30 18.06 6.40
CA GLN A 140 -14.74 18.33 6.26
C GLN A 140 -15.55 17.03 6.35
N ILE A 141 -15.15 16.01 5.61
CA ILE A 141 -15.84 14.71 5.61
C ILE A 141 -15.73 14.06 6.99
N ALA A 142 -14.56 14.09 7.63
CA ALA A 142 -14.36 13.55 8.97
C ALA A 142 -15.27 14.22 10.01
N ASN A 143 -15.43 15.55 9.94
CA ASN A 143 -16.32 16.30 10.83
C ASN A 143 -17.79 15.93 10.59
N LEU A 144 -18.25 15.90 9.34
CA LEU A 144 -19.63 15.49 8.99
C LEU A 144 -19.94 14.07 9.46
N LEU A 145 -18.95 13.16 9.38
CA LEU A 145 -19.09 11.79 9.86
C LEU A 145 -19.20 11.73 11.39
N HIS A 146 -18.47 12.61 12.09
CA HIS A 146 -18.49 12.70 13.54
C HIS A 146 -19.82 13.23 14.07
N GLU A 147 -20.36 14.28 13.45
CA GLU A 147 -21.66 14.87 13.83
C GLU A 147 -22.81 13.86 13.75
N ARG A 148 -22.79 12.99 12.75
CA ARG A 148 -23.85 11.97 12.53
C ARG A 148 -23.58 10.64 13.23
N ARG A 149 -22.52 10.54 14.04
CA ARG A 149 -22.06 9.26 14.59
C ARG A 149 -23.08 8.62 15.52
N ILE A 150 -23.63 9.41 16.46
CA ILE A 150 -24.56 8.92 17.49
C ILE A 150 -25.85 8.40 16.85
N ASP A 151 -26.44 9.18 15.94
CA ASP A 151 -27.68 8.80 15.25
C ASP A 151 -27.47 7.54 14.40
N ARG A 152 -26.31 7.40 13.75
CA ARG A 152 -25.99 6.25 12.91
C ARG A 152 -25.74 4.99 13.73
N GLU A 153 -25.00 5.08 14.84
CA GLU A 153 -24.77 3.95 15.75
C GLU A 153 -26.10 3.45 16.34
N GLN A 154 -26.97 4.35 16.81
CA GLN A 154 -28.30 3.98 17.31
C GLN A 154 -29.18 3.33 16.24
N TYR A 155 -29.19 3.86 15.01
CA TYR A 155 -29.93 3.27 13.91
C TYR A 155 -29.44 1.85 13.57
N ILE A 156 -28.12 1.66 13.50
CA ILE A 156 -27.52 0.35 13.22
C ILE A 156 -27.87 -0.64 14.35
N ASP A 157 -27.75 -0.24 15.61
CA ASP A 157 -28.05 -1.11 16.75
C ASP A 157 -29.53 -1.52 16.79
N ASN A 158 -30.43 -0.58 16.51
CA ASN A 158 -31.87 -0.85 16.40
C ASN A 158 -32.19 -1.80 15.23
N PHE A 159 -31.53 -1.63 14.09
CA PHE A 159 -31.72 -2.49 12.93
C PHE A 159 -31.18 -3.90 13.16
N VAL A 160 -29.95 -4.02 13.71
CA VAL A 160 -29.31 -5.30 14.02
C VAL A 160 -30.09 -6.06 15.08
N SER A 161 -30.61 -5.38 16.11
CA SER A 161 -31.45 -6.00 17.13
C SER A 161 -32.78 -6.50 16.56
N THR A 162 -33.40 -5.75 15.64
CA THR A 162 -34.60 -6.19 14.92
C THR A 162 -34.32 -7.46 14.11
N VAL A 163 -33.22 -7.50 13.35
CA VAL A 163 -32.88 -8.66 12.51
C VAL A 163 -32.48 -9.89 13.35
N ARG A 164 -31.79 -9.71 14.50
CA ARG A 164 -31.42 -10.82 15.40
C ARG A 164 -32.59 -11.36 16.22
N GLY A 165 -33.66 -10.59 16.38
CA GLY A 165 -34.88 -10.99 17.07
C GLY A 165 -35.84 -11.84 16.21
N TYR A 166 -35.58 -11.92 14.90
CA TYR A 166 -36.20 -12.85 13.96
C TYR A 166 -35.33 -14.10 13.79
#